data_AF-A0A4R4UB01-F1
#
_entry.id   AF-A0A4R4UB01-F1
#
_cell.length_a   1.000
_cell.length_b   1.000
_cell.length_c   1.000
_cell.angle_alpha   90.00
_cell.angle_beta   90.00
_cell.angle_gamma   90.00
#
_symmetry.space_group_name_H-M   'P 1'
#
loop_
_entity.id
_entity.type
_entity.pdbx_description
1 polymer ?
#
loop_
_entity_poly.entity_id
_entity_poly.type
_entity_poly.pdbx_seq_one_letter_code
_entity_poly.pdbx_strand_id
1 'polypeptide(L)'
;MYGHHDVQPAGPADLWDTPPFEASVRGDAIHARGASDDKGQMLMHALGLGAHLAAGGRAAPAVNLKILVEGEEESGSPHFQTLIETYAGRLSCDVVVNSDASMWSKDVRTTCTGMRGMLAAEVVFRGPDNDIHSGSFGGAVPNPLTELCRALGRLHDDDGRVAVPGFYDGVADLGDAERELFARLPFDEGEWLATAGSRATHGERGHALTPLSHPAVGAVTRALGRAFEREVLYTREGGS
;
A
#
# COMPACT_ATOMS: atom_id res chain seq x y z
N MET A 1 12.55 6.63 -11.55
CA MET A 1 12.47 5.69 -10.43
C MET A 1 12.14 6.51 -9.20
N TYR A 2 11.14 6.07 -8.47
CA TYR A 2 10.70 6.64 -7.20
C TYR A 2 10.89 5.58 -6.11
N GLY A 3 11.17 6.04 -4.89
CA GLY A 3 11.11 5.28 -3.64
C GLY A 3 11.28 6.25 -2.47
N HIS A 4 11.36 5.71 -1.25
CA HIS A 4 11.52 6.51 -0.04
C HIS A 4 12.60 5.94 0.90
N HIS A 5 13.00 6.72 1.91
CA HIS A 5 14.06 6.33 2.85
C HIS A 5 13.70 6.55 4.32
N ASP A 6 12.60 7.24 4.60
CA ASP A 6 11.94 7.18 5.89
C ASP A 6 11.35 5.78 6.11
N VAL A 7 10.97 5.49 7.35
CA VAL A 7 10.47 4.17 7.74
C VAL A 7 9.47 4.34 8.88
N GLN A 8 8.47 3.46 8.96
CA GLN A 8 7.59 3.38 10.13
C GLN A 8 8.38 3.24 11.46
N PRO A 9 7.84 3.72 12.59
CA PRO A 9 8.35 3.39 13.91
C PRO A 9 8.47 1.87 14.10
N ALA A 10 9.52 1.42 14.80
CA ALA A 10 9.73 -0.02 15.05
C ALA A 10 8.80 -0.59 16.15
N GLY A 11 8.11 0.26 16.92
CA GLY A 11 7.37 -0.19 18.09
C GLY A 11 8.29 -0.67 19.24
N PRO A 12 7.75 -1.43 20.21
CA PRO A 12 8.51 -1.95 21.35
C PRO A 12 9.61 -2.95 20.92
N ALA A 13 10.83 -2.76 21.41
CA ALA A 13 11.99 -3.55 21.00
C ALA A 13 11.94 -5.01 21.49
N ASP A 14 11.24 -5.28 22.59
CA ASP A 14 11.06 -6.60 23.19
C ASP A 14 10.14 -7.53 22.38
N LEU A 15 9.37 -6.97 21.44
CA LEU A 15 8.56 -7.73 20.49
C LEU A 15 9.36 -8.17 19.25
N TRP A 16 10.62 -7.74 19.12
CA TRP A 16 11.49 -8.13 18.02
C TRP A 16 12.45 -9.25 18.43
N ASP A 17 12.62 -10.25 17.56
CA ASP A 17 13.64 -11.28 17.74
C ASP A 17 15.07 -10.79 17.55
N THR A 18 15.24 -9.66 16.84
CA THR A 18 16.53 -9.02 16.53
C THR A 18 16.38 -7.50 16.62
N PRO A 19 17.42 -6.73 16.99
CA PRO A 19 17.31 -5.28 17.05
C PRO A 19 16.81 -4.70 15.72
N PRO A 20 15.75 -3.87 15.72
CA PRO A 20 15.04 -3.50 14.49
C PRO A 20 15.90 -2.73 13.49
N PHE A 21 16.92 -2.00 13.95
CA PHE A 21 17.80 -1.19 13.12
C PHE A 21 19.18 -1.83 12.90
N GLU A 22 19.35 -3.09 13.27
CA GLU A 22 20.54 -3.89 12.97
C GLU A 22 20.13 -5.03 12.03
N ALA A 23 20.46 -4.90 10.75
CA ALA A 23 20.09 -5.88 9.74
C ALA A 23 20.64 -7.28 10.08
N SER A 24 19.74 -8.25 10.20
CA SER A 24 20.08 -9.65 10.49
C SER A 24 19.65 -10.56 9.35
N VAL A 25 20.58 -11.34 8.80
CA VAL A 25 20.27 -12.36 7.81
C VAL A 25 19.86 -13.64 8.53
N ARG A 26 18.64 -14.13 8.25
CA ARG A 26 18.11 -15.38 8.81
C ARG A 26 17.48 -16.20 7.70
N GLY A 27 18.07 -17.36 7.40
CA GLY A 27 17.66 -18.15 6.25
C GLY A 27 17.88 -17.38 4.94
N ASP A 28 16.81 -17.18 4.19
CA ASP A 28 16.77 -16.44 2.93
C ASP A 28 16.25 -15.00 3.08
N ALA A 29 16.01 -14.53 4.31
CA ALA A 29 15.44 -13.22 4.60
C ALA A 29 16.39 -12.28 5.36
N ILE A 30 16.23 -10.97 5.12
CA ILE A 30 16.85 -9.90 5.90
C ILE A 30 15.79 -9.34 6.84
N HIS A 31 16.05 -9.40 8.14
CA HIS A 31 15.19 -8.87 9.18
C HIS A 31 15.72 -7.52 9.65
N ALA A 32 15.00 -6.45 9.33
CA ALA A 32 15.20 -5.09 9.84
C ALA A 32 14.01 -4.20 9.48
N ARG A 33 13.79 -3.15 10.27
CA ARG A 33 12.92 -2.03 9.91
C ARG A 33 13.46 -1.36 8.64
N GLY A 34 12.59 -1.24 7.64
CA GLY A 34 12.89 -0.66 6.34
C GLY A 34 13.53 -1.62 5.34
N ALA A 35 13.74 -2.89 5.71
CA ALA A 35 14.35 -3.87 4.80
C ALA A 35 13.53 -4.11 3.53
N SER A 36 12.21 -4.03 3.60
CA SER A 36 11.29 -4.23 2.47
C SER A 36 10.39 -3.02 2.20
N ASP A 37 10.59 -1.91 2.88
CA ASP A 37 9.73 -0.72 2.81
C ASP A 37 10.53 0.52 3.24
N ASP A 38 11.25 1.19 2.32
CA ASP A 38 11.54 0.79 0.92
C ASP A 38 13.07 0.73 0.65
N LYS A 39 13.89 0.70 1.71
CA LYS A 39 15.35 0.79 1.59
C LYS A 39 15.96 -0.39 0.83
N GLY A 40 15.40 -1.58 0.99
CA GLY A 40 15.89 -2.78 0.29
C GLY A 40 15.73 -2.68 -1.22
N GLN A 41 14.60 -2.17 -1.68
CA GLN A 41 14.30 -1.98 -3.09
C GLN A 41 15.16 -0.86 -3.68
N MET A 42 15.33 0.24 -2.95
CA MET A 42 16.25 1.30 -3.37
C MET A 42 17.69 0.80 -3.50
N LEU A 43 18.13 -0.04 -2.56
CA LEU A 43 19.44 -0.71 -2.63
C LEU A 43 19.52 -1.69 -3.81
N MET A 44 18.48 -2.48 -4.05
CA MET A 44 18.39 -3.42 -5.18
C MET A 44 18.58 -2.70 -6.51
N HIS A 45 17.93 -1.55 -6.71
CA HIS A 45 18.07 -0.76 -7.93
C HIS A 45 19.47 -0.20 -8.12
N ALA A 46 20.09 0.31 -7.05
CA ALA A 46 21.47 0.80 -7.09
C ALA A 46 22.46 -0.32 -7.45
N LEU A 47 22.32 -1.49 -6.83
CA LEU A 47 23.14 -2.67 -7.11
C LEU A 47 22.92 -3.17 -8.55
N GLY A 48 21.66 -3.21 -9.02
CA GLY A 48 21.31 -3.61 -10.37
C GLY A 48 21.90 -2.70 -11.43
N LEU A 49 21.91 -1.38 -11.20
CA LEU A 49 22.57 -0.41 -12.08
C LEU A 49 24.08 -0.67 -12.13
N GLY A 50 24.73 -0.87 -10.98
CA GLY A 50 26.16 -1.18 -10.91
C GLY A 50 26.50 -2.46 -11.69
N ALA A 51 25.71 -3.53 -11.49
CA ALA A 51 25.88 -4.78 -12.20
C ALA A 51 25.68 -4.63 -13.72
N HIS A 52 24.67 -3.85 -14.16
CA HIS A 52 24.42 -3.58 -15.57
C HIS A 52 25.61 -2.88 -16.25
N LEU A 53 26.17 -1.86 -15.59
CA LEU A 53 27.34 -1.12 -16.09
C LEU A 53 28.57 -2.01 -16.19
N ALA A 54 28.83 -2.80 -15.14
CA ALA A 54 29.97 -3.72 -15.08
C ALA A 54 29.88 -4.83 -16.15
N ALA A 55 28.71 -5.48 -16.28
CA ALA A 55 28.50 -6.56 -17.25
C ALA A 55 28.61 -6.08 -18.70
N GLY A 56 28.20 -4.85 -18.99
CA GLY A 56 28.26 -4.27 -20.32
C GLY A 56 29.56 -3.53 -20.65
N GLY A 57 30.47 -3.35 -19.68
CA GLY A 57 31.63 -2.47 -19.82
C GLY A 57 31.25 -1.03 -20.18
N ARG A 58 30.08 -0.56 -19.76
CA ARG A 58 29.50 0.73 -20.17
C ARG A 58 29.77 1.79 -19.11
N ALA A 59 30.05 3.01 -19.56
CA ALA A 59 30.17 4.18 -18.68
C ALA A 59 28.80 4.79 -18.29
N ALA A 60 27.72 4.38 -18.94
CA ALA A 60 26.37 4.89 -18.72
C ALA A 60 25.30 3.81 -18.96
N PRO A 61 24.14 3.89 -18.26
CA PRO A 61 23.04 2.96 -18.45
C PRO A 61 22.45 3.03 -19.86
N ALA A 62 21.71 1.99 -20.25
CA ALA A 62 21.02 1.95 -21.53
C ALA A 62 19.94 3.03 -21.71
N VAL A 63 19.45 3.61 -20.62
CA VAL A 63 18.40 4.64 -20.58
C VAL A 63 18.83 5.79 -19.68
N ASN A 64 18.28 6.98 -19.91
CA ASN A 64 18.42 8.10 -18.98
C ASN A 64 17.67 7.77 -17.68
N LEU A 65 18.38 7.77 -16.56
CA LEU A 65 17.79 7.44 -15.26
C LEU A 65 17.66 8.69 -14.38
N LYS A 66 16.46 8.92 -13.87
CA LYS A 66 16.18 9.87 -12.79
C LYS A 66 15.76 9.06 -11.55
N ILE A 67 16.46 9.28 -10.45
CA ILE A 67 16.17 8.66 -9.15
C ILE A 67 15.65 9.78 -8.23
N LEU A 68 14.41 9.64 -7.78
CA LEU A 68 13.78 10.51 -6.80
C LEU A 68 13.55 9.67 -5.55
N VAL A 69 14.19 10.05 -4.45
CA VAL A 69 14.01 9.40 -3.14
C VAL A 69 13.54 10.46 -2.18
N GLU A 70 12.35 10.29 -1.62
CA GLU A 70 11.79 11.22 -0.63
C GLU A 70 11.87 10.65 0.79
N GLY A 71 11.55 11.47 1.80
CA GLY A 71 11.69 11.13 3.21
C GLY A 71 10.45 11.41 4.05
N GLU A 72 9.27 11.51 3.41
CA GLU A 72 8.01 11.80 4.09
C GLU A 72 6.89 10.81 3.73
N GLU A 73 7.19 9.71 3.03
CA GLU A 73 6.21 8.75 2.52
C GLU A 73 5.36 8.16 3.65
N GLU A 74 6.03 7.73 4.71
CA GLU A 74 5.43 7.07 5.87
C GLU A 74 4.66 8.08 6.75
N SER A 75 4.71 9.37 6.38
CA SER A 75 4.01 10.49 6.98
C SER A 75 3.02 11.16 6.01
N GLY A 76 2.71 10.51 4.88
CA GLY A 76 1.72 10.95 3.90
C GLY A 76 2.23 11.93 2.85
N SER A 77 3.55 12.08 2.68
CA SER A 77 4.19 12.86 1.61
C SER A 77 3.65 14.30 1.46
N PRO A 78 3.50 15.10 2.54
CA PRO A 78 2.79 16.37 2.51
C PRO A 78 3.37 17.39 1.50
N HIS A 79 4.67 17.32 1.20
CA HIS A 79 5.32 18.25 0.28
C HIS A 79 5.57 17.67 -1.12
N PHE A 80 5.32 16.37 -1.33
CA PHE A 80 5.71 15.68 -2.56
C PHE A 80 4.99 16.24 -3.78
N GLN A 81 3.68 16.50 -3.69
CA GLN A 81 2.94 17.12 -4.79
C GLN A 81 3.55 18.46 -5.22
N THR A 82 3.85 19.33 -4.25
CA THR A 82 4.47 20.64 -4.52
C THR A 82 5.84 20.48 -5.19
N LEU A 83 6.64 19.49 -4.78
CA LEU A 83 7.93 19.17 -5.39
C LEU A 83 7.76 18.75 -6.86
N ILE A 84 6.82 17.85 -7.14
CA ILE A 84 6.56 17.37 -8.51
C ILE A 84 6.12 18.53 -9.42
N GLU A 85 5.20 19.37 -8.95
CA GLU A 85 4.70 20.53 -9.71
C GLU A 85 5.81 21.56 -9.96
N THR A 86 6.59 21.89 -8.93
CA THR A 86 7.68 22.88 -9.02
C THR A 86 8.79 22.43 -9.96
N TYR A 87 9.14 21.15 -9.95
CA TYR A 87 10.24 20.60 -10.74
C TYR A 87 9.77 19.78 -11.95
N ALA A 88 8.52 19.94 -12.39
CA ALA A 88 7.92 19.16 -13.48
C ALA A 88 8.79 19.11 -14.74
N GLY A 89 9.38 20.25 -15.15
CA GLY A 89 10.29 20.30 -16.30
C GLY A 89 11.56 19.45 -16.11
N ARG A 90 12.13 19.43 -14.90
CA ARG A 90 13.31 18.61 -14.57
C ARG A 90 12.94 17.14 -14.37
N LEU A 91 11.73 16.83 -13.91
CA LEU A 91 11.27 15.47 -13.59
C LEU A 91 10.57 14.77 -14.76
N SER A 92 10.19 15.50 -15.81
CA SER A 92 9.57 14.96 -17.03
C SER A 92 10.30 13.72 -17.53
N CYS A 93 9.59 12.62 -17.73
CA CYS A 93 10.12 11.34 -18.17
C CYS A 93 9.07 10.54 -18.93
N ASP A 94 9.51 9.56 -19.70
CA ASP A 94 8.62 8.69 -20.47
C ASP A 94 7.94 7.62 -19.60
N VAL A 95 8.62 7.19 -18.52
CA VAL A 95 8.17 6.11 -17.63
C VAL A 95 8.59 6.40 -16.20
N VAL A 96 7.65 6.24 -15.26
CA VAL A 96 7.91 6.17 -13.82
C VAL A 96 7.86 4.71 -13.38
N VAL A 97 8.83 4.32 -12.55
CA VAL A 97 8.88 2.99 -11.92
C VAL A 97 8.93 3.21 -10.42
N ASN A 98 7.98 2.60 -9.72
CA ASN A 98 7.93 2.46 -8.27
C ASN A 98 8.03 0.97 -7.94
N SER A 99 8.93 0.60 -7.03
CA SER A 99 9.11 -0.79 -6.54
C SER A 99 8.55 -1.00 -5.13
N ASP A 100 7.92 0.01 -4.57
CA ASP A 100 7.33 -0.01 -3.24
C ASP A 100 5.90 -0.55 -3.29
N ALA A 101 5.79 -1.81 -3.72
CA ALA A 101 4.52 -2.51 -3.79
C ALA A 101 4.72 -3.98 -3.44
N SER A 102 3.64 -4.60 -2.96
CA SER A 102 3.65 -6.02 -2.62
C SER A 102 3.59 -6.92 -3.85
N MET A 103 4.19 -8.10 -3.73
CA MET A 103 3.97 -9.22 -4.64
C MET A 103 2.81 -10.12 -4.16
N TRP A 104 2.21 -10.91 -5.06
CA TRP A 104 1.24 -11.93 -4.71
C TRP A 104 1.88 -13.03 -3.85
N SER A 105 2.97 -13.60 -4.35
CA SER A 105 3.84 -14.53 -3.63
C SER A 105 5.22 -14.51 -4.28
N LYS A 106 6.22 -15.11 -3.62
CA LYS A 106 7.58 -15.24 -4.16
C LYS A 106 7.66 -15.93 -5.53
N ASP A 107 6.68 -16.80 -5.82
CA ASP A 107 6.64 -17.62 -7.03
C ASP A 107 5.75 -17.02 -8.14
N VAL A 108 4.93 -16.00 -7.81
CA VAL A 108 4.01 -15.34 -8.74
C VAL A 108 4.50 -13.93 -9.05
N ARG A 109 5.00 -13.76 -10.28
CA ARG A 109 5.40 -12.45 -10.80
C ARG A 109 4.20 -11.50 -10.78
N THR A 110 4.36 -10.38 -10.08
CA THR A 110 3.30 -9.42 -9.84
C THR A 110 3.75 -8.04 -10.32
N THR A 111 2.83 -7.27 -10.88
CA THR A 111 3.06 -5.85 -11.15
C THR A 111 1.90 -5.08 -10.59
N CYS A 112 2.16 -4.15 -9.67
CA CYS A 112 1.14 -3.22 -9.23
C CYS A 112 0.91 -2.16 -10.31
N THR A 113 -0.36 -1.96 -10.70
CA THR A 113 -0.76 -0.87 -11.59
C THR A 113 -1.89 -0.03 -11.00
N GLY A 114 -2.29 -0.32 -9.76
CA GLY A 114 -3.39 0.33 -9.08
C GLY A 114 -3.27 0.09 -7.59
N MET A 115 -3.47 1.15 -6.82
CA MET A 115 -3.47 1.16 -5.36
C MET A 115 -4.79 1.79 -4.91
N ARG A 116 -5.26 1.42 -3.71
CA ARG A 116 -6.41 2.11 -3.10
C ARG A 116 -5.98 3.53 -2.75
N GLY A 117 -6.92 4.47 -2.88
CA GLY A 117 -6.80 5.74 -2.20
C GLY A 117 -7.09 5.58 -0.71
N MET A 118 -6.60 6.50 0.10
CA MET A 118 -6.92 6.59 1.53
C MET A 118 -7.47 7.97 1.85
N LEU A 119 -8.52 8.02 2.66
CA LEU A 119 -9.03 9.23 3.28
C LEU A 119 -8.94 9.06 4.79
N ALA A 120 -8.13 9.90 5.43
CA ALA A 120 -8.09 10.02 6.88
C ALA A 120 -8.95 11.22 7.32
N ALA A 121 -9.77 11.03 8.36
CA ALA A 121 -10.57 12.10 8.96
C ALA A 121 -10.53 12.00 10.48
N GLU A 122 -10.40 13.15 11.15
CA GLU A 122 -10.52 13.25 12.60
C GLU A 122 -11.91 13.78 12.96
N VAL A 123 -12.65 13.02 13.79
CA VAL A 123 -13.95 13.43 14.31
C VAL A 123 -13.88 13.52 15.83
N VAL A 124 -13.98 14.73 16.36
CA VAL A 124 -13.85 14.99 17.80
C VAL A 124 -15.23 15.12 18.43
N PHE A 125 -15.56 14.18 19.31
CA PHE A 125 -16.76 14.24 20.15
C PHE A 125 -16.41 14.96 21.46
N ARG A 126 -17.02 16.12 21.70
CA ARG A 126 -16.85 16.90 22.93
C ARG A 126 -18.07 16.77 23.82
N GLY A 127 -17.83 16.47 25.09
CA GLY A 127 -18.85 16.34 26.12
C GLY A 127 -18.77 17.51 27.11
N PRO A 128 -19.00 17.25 28.41
CA PRO A 128 -18.84 18.24 29.48
C PRO A 128 -17.44 18.87 29.49
N ASP A 129 -17.32 20.07 30.07
CA ASP A 129 -16.07 20.84 30.13
C ASP A 129 -14.97 20.21 31.02
N ASN A 130 -15.30 19.13 31.72
CA ASN A 130 -14.37 18.36 32.55
C ASN A 130 -14.82 16.89 32.67
N ASP A 131 -13.91 16.02 33.10
CA ASP A 131 -14.25 14.64 33.45
C ASP A 131 -15.22 14.63 34.65
N ILE A 132 -16.27 13.81 34.56
CA ILE A 132 -17.34 13.73 35.56
C ILE A 132 -17.49 12.31 36.13
N HIS A 133 -17.93 12.22 37.38
CA HIS A 133 -18.10 10.95 38.08
C HIS A 133 -19.20 10.09 37.43
N SER A 134 -18.82 8.94 36.85
CA SER A 134 -19.73 8.07 36.10
C SER A 134 -20.91 7.55 36.93
N GLY A 135 -20.75 7.35 38.24
CA GLY A 135 -21.86 6.94 39.12
C GLY A 135 -22.86 8.06 39.44
N SER A 136 -22.43 9.32 39.40
CA SER A 136 -23.29 10.45 39.79
C SER A 136 -24.04 11.02 38.58
N PHE A 137 -23.43 10.94 37.41
CA PHE A 137 -23.94 11.54 36.18
C PHE A 137 -24.18 10.51 35.06
N GLY A 138 -23.88 9.24 35.30
CA GLY A 138 -24.10 8.15 34.35
C GLY A 138 -25.57 8.05 33.94
N GLY A 139 -25.82 8.11 32.64
CA GLY A 139 -27.16 8.09 32.08
C GLY A 139 -27.90 9.44 32.09
N ALA A 140 -27.41 10.44 32.82
CA ALA A 140 -27.99 11.79 32.86
C ALA A 140 -27.26 12.78 31.94
N VAL A 141 -25.95 12.61 31.78
CA VAL A 141 -25.11 13.47 30.95
C VAL A 141 -24.63 12.69 29.70
N PRO A 142 -24.68 13.29 28.49
CA PRO A 142 -24.16 12.65 27.29
C PRO A 142 -22.70 12.24 27.45
N ASN A 143 -22.41 10.98 27.10
CA ASN A 143 -21.07 10.44 27.12
C ASN A 143 -20.49 10.43 25.70
N PRO A 144 -19.46 11.25 25.39
CA PRO A 144 -18.81 11.28 24.09
C PRO A 144 -18.37 9.91 23.58
N LEU A 145 -17.92 9.02 24.47
CA LEU A 145 -17.50 7.67 24.11
C LEU A 145 -18.70 6.83 23.60
N THR A 146 -19.87 6.98 24.22
CA THR A 146 -21.07 6.27 23.78
C THR A 146 -21.53 6.75 22.40
N GLU A 147 -21.51 8.07 22.16
CA GLU A 147 -21.88 8.62 20.85
C GLU A 147 -20.85 8.28 19.77
N LEU A 148 -19.56 8.26 20.11
CA LEU A 148 -18.51 7.76 19.22
C LEU A 148 -18.76 6.31 18.82
N CYS A 149 -18.99 5.40 19.78
CA CYS A 149 -19.28 3.99 19.47
C CYS A 149 -20.51 3.83 18.58
N ARG A 150 -21.57 4.63 18.82
CA ARG A 150 -22.78 4.64 17.98
C ARG A 150 -22.51 5.13 16.56
N ALA A 151 -21.69 6.17 16.40
CA ALA A 151 -21.32 6.68 15.09
C ALA A 151 -20.45 5.68 14.32
N LEU A 152 -19.43 5.11 14.97
CA LEU A 152 -18.54 4.11 14.37
C LEU A 152 -19.31 2.85 13.94
N GLY A 153 -20.24 2.37 14.78
CA GLY A 153 -21.09 1.22 14.46
C GLY A 153 -22.05 1.43 13.29
N ARG A 154 -22.19 2.66 12.78
CA ARG A 154 -23.02 2.99 11.60
C ARG A 154 -22.22 3.30 10.35
N LEU A 155 -20.89 3.19 10.40
CA LEU A 155 -20.05 3.37 9.20
C LEU A 155 -20.17 2.18 8.25
N HIS A 156 -20.52 1.01 8.77
CA HIS A 156 -20.79 -0.19 7.99
C HIS A 156 -22.15 -0.78 8.38
N ASP A 157 -22.79 -1.50 7.45
CA ASP A 157 -23.98 -2.30 7.74
C ASP A 157 -23.64 -3.72 8.25
N ASP A 158 -24.68 -4.52 8.51
CA ASP A 158 -24.54 -5.89 9.03
C ASP A 158 -23.84 -6.86 8.05
N ASP A 159 -23.75 -6.49 6.76
CA ASP A 159 -23.05 -7.24 5.71
C ASP A 159 -21.65 -6.67 5.41
N GLY A 160 -21.18 -5.68 6.20
CA GLY A 160 -19.85 -5.09 6.08
C GLY A 160 -19.71 -4.06 4.97
N ARG A 161 -20.82 -3.64 4.32
CA ARG A 161 -20.81 -2.59 3.29
C ARG A 161 -20.71 -1.22 3.94
N VAL A 162 -20.01 -0.28 3.30
CA VAL A 162 -19.91 1.10 3.79
C VAL A 162 -21.29 1.77 3.74
N ALA A 163 -21.80 2.17 4.89
CA ALA A 163 -23.15 2.73 5.04
C ALA A 163 -23.21 4.26 4.85
N VAL A 164 -22.09 4.90 4.50
CA VAL A 164 -22.02 6.34 4.23
C VAL A 164 -22.79 6.66 2.94
N PRO A 165 -23.80 7.56 2.96
CA PRO A 165 -24.56 7.92 1.77
C PRO A 165 -23.69 8.43 0.63
N GLY A 166 -23.92 7.92 -0.58
CA GLY A 166 -23.19 8.31 -1.79
C GLY A 166 -21.78 7.71 -1.93
N PHE A 167 -21.34 6.87 -0.98
CA PHE A 167 -20.00 6.27 -1.03
C PHE A 167 -19.71 5.53 -2.35
N TYR A 168 -20.72 4.83 -2.89
CA TYR A 168 -20.56 3.99 -4.08
C TYR A 168 -20.88 4.71 -5.40
N ASP A 169 -21.32 5.97 -5.39
CA ASP A 169 -21.81 6.68 -6.58
C ASP A 169 -20.72 6.85 -7.66
N GLY A 170 -19.43 6.77 -7.29
CA GLY A 170 -18.28 6.84 -8.18
C GLY A 170 -17.45 5.55 -8.27
N VAL A 171 -17.91 4.46 -7.65
CA VAL A 171 -17.18 3.18 -7.67
C VAL A 171 -17.45 2.50 -9.01
N ALA A 172 -16.39 2.28 -9.78
CA ALA A 172 -16.50 1.56 -11.05
C ALA A 172 -16.76 0.07 -10.80
N ASP A 173 -17.68 -0.51 -11.57
CA ASP A 173 -17.82 -1.96 -11.63
C ASP A 173 -16.58 -2.60 -12.24
N LEU A 174 -16.22 -3.77 -11.73
CA LEU A 174 -15.20 -4.60 -12.37
C LEU A 174 -15.67 -5.00 -13.79
N GLY A 175 -14.75 -5.03 -14.73
CA GLY A 175 -14.95 -5.58 -16.07
C GLY A 175 -14.80 -7.10 -16.09
N ASP A 176 -15.29 -7.76 -17.15
CA ASP A 176 -15.21 -9.22 -17.27
C ASP A 176 -13.76 -9.73 -17.40
N ALA A 177 -12.93 -8.98 -18.12
CA ALA A 177 -11.50 -9.30 -18.25
C ALA A 177 -10.78 -9.28 -16.90
N GLU A 178 -11.15 -8.36 -16.01
CA GLU A 178 -10.59 -8.28 -14.65
C GLU A 178 -11.04 -9.44 -13.78
N ARG A 179 -12.34 -9.75 -13.82
CA ARG A 179 -12.89 -10.91 -13.13
C ARG A 179 -12.19 -12.20 -13.54
N GLU A 180 -11.96 -12.39 -14.84
CA GLU A 180 -11.24 -13.56 -15.36
C GLU A 180 -9.78 -13.59 -14.89
N LEU A 181 -9.09 -12.46 -14.90
CA LEU A 181 -7.71 -12.35 -14.42
C LEU A 181 -7.60 -12.67 -12.93
N PHE A 182 -8.50 -12.15 -12.09
CA PHE A 182 -8.53 -12.48 -10.66
C PHE A 182 -8.84 -13.96 -10.42
N ALA A 183 -9.77 -14.55 -11.19
CA ALA A 183 -10.12 -15.97 -11.07
C ALA A 183 -8.96 -16.92 -11.39
N ARG A 184 -7.92 -16.45 -12.10
CA ARG A 184 -6.71 -17.23 -12.42
C ARG A 184 -5.67 -17.24 -11.29
N LEU A 185 -5.84 -16.41 -10.26
CA LEU A 185 -4.86 -16.33 -9.17
C LEU A 185 -5.00 -17.54 -8.24
N PRO A 186 -3.87 -18.17 -7.84
CA PRO A 186 -3.90 -19.22 -6.84
C PRO A 186 -4.19 -18.59 -5.48
N PHE A 187 -5.45 -18.60 -5.06
CA PHE A 187 -5.89 -18.09 -3.76
C PHE A 187 -6.39 -19.23 -2.88
N ASP A 188 -5.76 -19.37 -1.72
CA ASP A 188 -6.23 -20.21 -0.63
C ASP A 188 -6.52 -19.30 0.57
N GLU A 189 -7.80 -19.25 0.97
CA GLU A 189 -8.25 -18.37 2.06
C GLU A 189 -7.60 -18.78 3.40
N GLY A 190 -7.36 -20.07 3.63
CA GLY A 190 -6.77 -20.58 4.86
C GLY A 190 -5.30 -20.18 4.99
N GLU A 191 -4.51 -20.35 3.93
CA GLU A 191 -3.12 -19.89 3.89
C GLU A 191 -3.05 -18.36 4.05
N TRP A 192 -3.92 -17.63 3.35
CA TRP A 192 -3.97 -16.17 3.44
C TRP A 192 -4.31 -15.70 4.86
N LEU A 193 -5.36 -16.25 5.49
CA LEU A 193 -5.73 -15.94 6.88
C LEU A 193 -4.62 -16.29 7.88
N ALA A 194 -3.90 -17.38 7.66
CA ALA A 194 -2.78 -17.78 8.50
C ALA A 194 -1.64 -16.73 8.50
N THR A 195 -1.40 -16.03 7.38
CA THR A 195 -0.42 -14.93 7.33
C THR A 195 -0.81 -13.75 8.22
N ALA A 196 -2.11 -13.50 8.40
CA ALA A 196 -2.64 -12.45 9.27
C ALA A 196 -2.87 -12.93 10.71
N GLY A 197 -2.64 -14.21 11.01
CA GLY A 197 -3.01 -14.83 12.29
C GLY A 197 -4.51 -14.84 12.56
N SER A 198 -5.34 -14.71 11.52
CA SER A 198 -6.80 -14.65 11.63
C SER A 198 -7.42 -16.04 11.46
N ARG A 199 -8.64 -16.21 12.00
CA ARG A 199 -9.46 -17.43 11.86
C ARG A 199 -10.73 -17.22 11.04
N ALA A 200 -11.00 -15.99 10.61
CA ALA A 200 -12.18 -15.64 9.84
C ALA A 200 -11.89 -14.46 8.92
N THR A 201 -12.56 -14.44 7.78
CA THR A 201 -12.65 -13.27 6.91
C THR A 201 -13.71 -12.30 7.43
N HIS A 202 -13.54 -11.03 7.09
CA HIS A 202 -14.52 -9.97 7.33
C HIS A 202 -14.41 -8.93 6.22
N GLY A 203 -15.54 -8.36 5.81
CA GLY A 203 -15.61 -7.37 4.74
C GLY A 203 -16.93 -7.43 3.98
N GLU A 204 -17.12 -6.48 3.08
CA GLU A 204 -18.28 -6.40 2.21
C GLU A 204 -18.42 -7.64 1.31
N ARG A 205 -19.65 -8.12 1.12
CA ARG A 205 -19.95 -9.19 0.16
C ARG A 205 -19.92 -8.67 -1.27
N GLY A 206 -19.07 -9.24 -2.12
CA GLY A 206 -19.16 -9.11 -3.58
C GLY A 206 -18.37 -7.96 -4.24
N HIS A 207 -17.83 -7.02 -3.47
CA HIS A 207 -16.97 -5.95 -3.99
C HIS A 207 -15.57 -6.03 -3.39
N ALA A 208 -14.58 -6.34 -4.20
CA ALA A 208 -13.18 -6.17 -3.85
C ALA A 208 -12.36 -5.92 -5.13
N LEU A 209 -11.65 -4.79 -5.14
CA LEU A 209 -10.51 -4.44 -6.02
C LEU A 209 -10.78 -3.51 -7.21
N THR A 210 -9.69 -2.81 -7.61
CA THR A 210 -9.62 -1.77 -8.64
C THR A 210 -9.52 -2.33 -10.08
N PRO A 211 -10.17 -1.72 -11.09
CA PRO A 211 -10.18 -2.20 -12.49
C PRO A 211 -8.84 -2.07 -13.27
N LEU A 212 -8.40 -3.14 -13.94
CA LEU A 212 -7.27 -3.21 -14.90
C LEU A 212 -7.53 -2.55 -16.27
N SER A 213 -8.79 -2.33 -16.63
CA SER A 213 -9.23 -1.70 -17.88
C SER A 213 -9.01 -0.18 -17.89
N HIS A 214 -8.54 0.38 -16.77
CA HIS A 214 -8.19 1.79 -16.68
C HIS A 214 -7.12 2.17 -17.73
N PRO A 215 -7.29 3.24 -18.51
CA PRO A 215 -6.37 3.61 -19.59
C PRO A 215 -4.90 3.77 -19.18
N ALA A 216 -4.63 4.14 -17.92
CA ALA A 216 -3.27 4.24 -17.37
C ALA A 216 -2.57 2.88 -17.16
N VAL A 217 -3.34 1.79 -17.03
CA VAL A 217 -2.84 0.43 -16.73
C VAL A 217 -2.47 -0.33 -18.00
N GLY A 218 -3.25 -0.18 -19.07
CA GLY A 218 -3.09 -0.98 -20.29
C GLY A 218 -1.75 -0.80 -21.00
N ALA A 219 -1.10 0.36 -20.89
CA ALA A 219 0.22 0.58 -21.48
C ALA A 219 1.33 -0.21 -20.76
N VAL A 220 1.27 -0.24 -19.42
CA VAL A 220 2.24 -0.95 -18.56
C VAL A 220 2.10 -2.46 -18.72
N THR A 221 0.87 -2.99 -18.69
CA THR A 221 0.58 -4.42 -18.89
C THR A 221 1.15 -4.94 -20.21
N ARG A 222 1.00 -4.18 -21.32
CA ARG A 222 1.55 -4.55 -22.63
C ARG A 222 3.08 -4.48 -22.68
N ALA A 223 3.68 -3.47 -22.06
CA ALA A 223 5.13 -3.31 -22.03
C ALA A 223 5.80 -4.46 -21.27
N LEU A 224 5.27 -4.81 -20.10
CA LEU A 224 5.78 -5.89 -19.27
C LEU A 224 5.52 -7.26 -19.89
N GLY A 225 4.35 -7.46 -20.50
CA GLY A 225 4.04 -8.70 -21.21
C GLY A 225 5.04 -8.99 -22.34
N ARG A 226 5.51 -7.93 -23.02
CA ARG A 226 6.58 -8.02 -24.03
C ARG A 226 7.96 -8.21 -23.42
N ALA A 227 8.29 -7.48 -22.36
CA ALA A 227 9.61 -7.53 -21.73
C ALA A 227 9.92 -8.91 -21.11
N PHE A 228 8.90 -9.60 -20.61
CA PHE A 228 9.05 -10.88 -19.91
C PHE A 228 8.47 -12.08 -20.67
N GLU A 229 7.99 -11.87 -21.90
CA GLU A 229 7.36 -12.89 -22.76
C GLU A 229 6.26 -13.69 -22.04
N ARG A 230 5.55 -13.05 -21.11
CA ARG A 230 4.53 -13.68 -20.27
C ARG A 230 3.42 -12.70 -19.94
N GLU A 231 2.18 -13.19 -19.88
CA GLU A 231 1.02 -12.38 -19.54
C GLU A 231 1.08 -11.89 -18.09
N VAL A 232 0.76 -10.61 -17.86
CA VAL A 232 0.62 -10.03 -16.52
C VAL A 232 -0.78 -10.35 -16.02
N LEU A 233 -0.85 -11.10 -14.91
CA LEU A 233 -2.10 -11.70 -14.46
C LEU A 233 -2.86 -10.86 -13.43
N TYR A 234 -2.19 -9.93 -12.74
CA TYR A 234 -2.77 -9.24 -11.59
C TYR A 234 -2.01 -7.99 -11.18
N THR A 235 -2.74 -7.09 -10.53
CA THR A 235 -2.24 -5.86 -9.92
C THR A 235 -2.78 -5.75 -8.51
N ARG A 236 -1.89 -5.73 -7.52
CA ARG A 236 -2.24 -5.65 -6.10
C ARG A 236 -2.21 -4.22 -5.63
N GLU A 237 -3.07 -3.89 -4.69
CA GLU A 237 -2.87 -2.77 -3.80
C GLU A 237 -1.64 -3.02 -2.91
N GLY A 238 -0.60 -2.23 -3.13
CA GLY A 238 0.28 -1.81 -2.04
C GLY A 238 -0.29 -0.52 -1.45
N GLY A 239 0.03 -0.24 -0.20
CA GLY A 239 -0.24 1.01 0.46
C GLY A 239 0.26 0.90 1.89
N SER A 240 1.22 1.77 2.22
CA SER A 240 1.35 2.34 3.56
C SER A 240 0.10 3.13 3.92
#